data_AF-A0A9P5WCM0-F1
#
_entry.id   AF-A0A9P5WCM0-F1
#
_cell.length_a   1.000
_cell.length_b   1.000
_cell.length_c   1.000
_cell.angle_alpha   90.00
_cell.angle_beta   90.00
_cell.angle_gamma   90.00
#
_symmetry.space_group_name_H-M   'P 1'
#
loop_
_entity.id
_entity.type
_entity.pdbx_description
1 polymer ?
#
loop_
_entity_poly.entity_id
_entity_poly.type
_entity_poly.pdbx_seq_one_letter_code
_entity_poly.pdbx_strand_id
1 'polypeptide(L)'
;MRFFFGIVAIALSAASTMAANSCSVGGIAGSCVSTSSCASSGGTSTKGYCPNDPNDVLCCTYGTCKSSGVAGKCVSTSSCSGKSVAGLCPGPTNIQCCVPTSTSFKASAVIAAARKRLGIPYVWGGGHAGTPGPSIGTCVGYTGSIKPCPADHTVGFDCSGLVRDALYYGAGIDLGHGGNTKVQLSDSRSKIISYADRKAGDIEFFGPTSAPYHVILYIGKNSAGKDMMIEAQKTGTNVHEVALRTGGTWVRVR
;
A
#
# COMPACT_ATOMS: atom_id res chain seq x y z
N MET A 1 -6.48 56.20 -56.08
CA MET A 1 -6.25 54.95 -55.31
C MET A 1 -7.48 54.70 -54.45
N ARG A 2 -8.27 53.67 -54.75
CA ARG A 2 -9.43 53.24 -53.95
C ARG A 2 -9.00 52.07 -53.08
N PHE A 3 -8.86 52.30 -51.77
CA PHE A 3 -8.55 51.25 -50.81
C PHE A 3 -9.87 50.60 -50.34
N PHE A 4 -10.06 49.34 -50.68
CA PHE A 4 -11.08 48.48 -50.09
C PHE A 4 -10.54 47.93 -48.76
N PHE A 5 -11.13 48.34 -47.63
CA PHE A 5 -10.92 47.68 -46.35
C PHE A 5 -11.94 46.54 -46.23
N GLY A 6 -11.47 45.30 -46.39
CA GLY A 6 -12.24 44.09 -46.11
C GLY A 6 -12.33 43.86 -44.60
N ILE A 7 -13.54 43.86 -44.06
CA ILE A 7 -13.81 43.48 -42.67
C ILE A 7 -13.77 41.95 -42.60
N VAL A 8 -12.70 41.40 -42.03
CA VAL A 8 -12.61 39.97 -41.66
C VAL A 8 -13.34 39.79 -40.33
N ALA A 9 -14.52 39.17 -40.38
CA ALA A 9 -15.25 38.75 -39.19
C ALA A 9 -14.57 37.49 -38.61
N ILE A 10 -13.78 37.66 -37.54
CA ILE A 10 -13.25 36.56 -36.75
C ILE A 10 -14.38 36.06 -35.85
N ALA A 11 -14.96 34.90 -36.19
CA ALA A 11 -15.89 34.20 -35.32
C ALA A 11 -15.12 33.65 -34.10
N LEU A 12 -15.21 34.36 -32.97
CA LEU A 12 -14.79 33.85 -31.67
C LEU A 12 -15.79 32.75 -31.25
N SER A 13 -15.44 31.48 -31.47
CA SER A 13 -16.13 30.35 -30.85
C SER A 13 -15.81 30.35 -29.36
N ALA A 14 -16.70 30.96 -28.57
CA ALA A 14 -16.70 30.81 -27.13
C ALA A 14 -16.99 29.34 -26.80
N ALA A 15 -15.94 28.54 -26.56
CA ALA A 15 -16.07 27.26 -25.90
C ALA A 15 -16.55 27.52 -24.47
N SER A 16 -17.87 27.48 -24.28
CA SER A 16 -18.46 27.54 -22.95
C SER A 16 -18.02 26.29 -22.20
N THR A 17 -17.02 26.43 -21.34
CA THR A 17 -16.71 25.42 -20.32
C THR A 17 -17.87 25.42 -19.33
N MET A 18 -18.93 24.69 -19.68
CA MET A 18 -19.96 24.30 -18.72
C MET A 18 -19.22 23.58 -17.59
N ALA A 19 -19.36 24.08 -16.36
CA ALA A 19 -18.90 23.34 -15.20
C ALA A 19 -19.60 21.99 -15.23
N ALA A 20 -18.88 20.91 -15.52
CA ALA A 20 -19.46 19.57 -15.56
C ALA A 20 -20.07 19.29 -14.18
N ASN A 21 -21.39 19.06 -14.14
CA ASN A 21 -22.07 18.70 -12.90
C ASN A 21 -21.39 17.48 -12.29
N SER A 22 -21.15 17.50 -10.99
CA SER A 22 -20.55 16.36 -10.30
C SER A 22 -21.59 15.26 -10.09
N CYS A 23 -21.15 14.01 -10.15
CA CYS A 23 -21.99 12.83 -9.92
C CYS A 23 -21.23 11.78 -9.10
N SER A 24 -21.91 10.75 -8.61
CA SER A 24 -21.27 9.69 -7.81
C SER A 24 -21.93 8.34 -8.04
N VAL A 25 -21.14 7.34 -8.46
CA VAL A 25 -21.60 5.97 -8.72
C VAL A 25 -20.86 5.04 -7.76
N GLY A 26 -21.60 4.29 -6.92
CA GLY A 26 -20.97 3.38 -5.95
C GLY A 26 -19.99 4.06 -4.99
N GLY A 27 -20.17 5.36 -4.73
CA GLY A 27 -19.27 6.17 -3.92
C GLY A 27 -17.96 6.57 -4.61
N ILE A 28 -17.85 6.44 -5.93
CA ILE A 28 -16.76 6.99 -6.75
C ILE A 28 -17.25 8.29 -7.37
N ALA A 29 -16.59 9.40 -7.04
CA ALA A 29 -16.88 10.70 -7.62
C ALA A 29 -16.56 10.72 -9.12
N GLY A 30 -17.47 11.29 -9.90
CA GLY A 30 -17.38 11.43 -11.34
C GLY A 30 -17.92 12.77 -11.83
N SER A 31 -17.98 12.91 -13.16
CA SER A 31 -18.48 14.10 -13.82
C SER A 31 -19.52 13.74 -14.87
N CYS A 32 -20.61 14.51 -14.92
CA CYS A 32 -21.61 14.45 -15.98
C CYS A 32 -21.02 15.02 -17.26
N VAL A 33 -20.65 14.13 -18.19
CA VAL A 33 -20.09 14.47 -19.50
C VAL A 33 -20.73 13.59 -20.57
N SER A 34 -20.57 13.94 -21.84
CA SER A 34 -21.06 13.10 -22.92
C SER A 34 -20.42 11.70 -22.88
N THR A 35 -21.18 10.69 -23.29
CA THR A 35 -20.68 9.30 -23.38
C THR A 35 -19.43 9.19 -24.26
N SER A 36 -19.36 9.97 -25.34
CA SER A 36 -18.19 10.05 -26.21
C SER A 36 -16.97 10.62 -25.51
N SER A 37 -17.09 11.77 -24.82
CA SER A 37 -15.98 12.38 -24.07
C SER A 37 -15.49 11.48 -22.93
N CYS A 38 -16.41 10.79 -22.26
CA CYS A 38 -16.07 9.81 -21.23
C CYS A 38 -15.25 8.66 -21.79
N ALA A 39 -15.71 8.05 -22.90
CA ALA A 39 -15.02 6.94 -23.56
C ALA A 39 -13.65 7.34 -24.12
N SER A 40 -13.55 8.51 -24.78
CA SER A 40 -12.26 9.03 -25.28
C SER A 40 -11.24 9.28 -24.17
N SER A 41 -11.72 9.50 -22.94
CA SER A 41 -10.89 9.66 -21.75
C SER A 41 -10.69 8.35 -20.98
N GLY A 42 -11.10 7.19 -21.51
CA GLY A 42 -10.95 5.91 -20.80
C GLY A 42 -11.82 5.76 -19.54
N GLY A 43 -12.87 6.57 -19.40
CA GLY A 43 -13.85 6.47 -18.33
C GLY A 43 -15.03 5.56 -18.67
N THR A 44 -15.83 5.23 -17.66
CA THR A 44 -17.06 4.44 -17.76
C THR A 44 -18.28 5.32 -17.52
N SER A 45 -19.22 5.31 -18.46
CA SER A 45 -20.47 6.07 -18.39
C SER A 45 -21.57 5.26 -17.69
N THR A 46 -22.23 5.85 -16.69
CA THR A 46 -23.36 5.22 -15.98
C THR A 46 -24.61 6.08 -16.06
N LYS A 47 -25.71 5.50 -16.54
CA LYS A 47 -27.01 6.18 -16.70
C LYS A 47 -27.71 6.36 -15.36
N GLY A 48 -28.49 7.44 -15.23
CA GLY A 48 -29.35 7.71 -14.06
C GLY A 48 -28.72 8.59 -12.98
N TYR A 49 -27.49 9.07 -13.19
CA TYR A 49 -26.73 9.87 -12.22
C TYR A 49 -26.55 11.33 -12.64
N CYS A 50 -27.12 11.72 -13.78
CA CYS A 50 -27.16 13.07 -14.33
C CYS A 50 -28.60 13.38 -14.80
N PRO A 51 -29.56 13.56 -13.87
CA PRO A 51 -30.99 13.55 -14.20
C PRO A 51 -31.49 14.81 -14.91
N ASN A 52 -30.74 15.91 -14.84
CA ASN A 52 -31.11 17.19 -15.45
C ASN A 52 -30.33 17.48 -16.74
N ASP A 53 -29.54 16.52 -17.20
CA ASP A 53 -28.67 16.66 -18.36
C ASP A 53 -29.23 15.89 -19.58
N PRO A 54 -28.79 16.20 -20.81
CA PRO A 54 -29.18 15.48 -22.01
C PRO A 54 -28.96 13.95 -21.92
N ASN A 55 -29.71 13.19 -22.73
CA ASN A 55 -29.68 11.72 -22.68
C ASN A 55 -28.30 11.10 -22.95
N ASP A 56 -27.43 11.81 -23.66
CA ASP A 56 -26.06 11.41 -23.98
C ASP A 56 -25.04 11.88 -22.92
N VAL A 57 -25.48 12.63 -21.90
CA VAL A 57 -24.66 13.07 -20.76
C VAL A 57 -24.90 12.14 -19.58
N LEU A 58 -23.90 11.31 -19.28
CA LEU A 58 -23.95 10.30 -18.23
C LEU A 58 -22.85 10.53 -17.20
N CYS A 59 -22.96 9.89 -16.04
CA CYS A 59 -21.92 10.01 -15.03
C CYS A 59 -20.68 9.22 -15.45
N CYS A 60 -19.60 9.93 -15.73
CA CYS A 60 -18.32 9.35 -16.08
C CYS A 60 -17.46 9.12 -14.84
N THR A 61 -17.04 7.87 -14.63
CA THR A 61 -16.13 7.49 -13.54
C THR A 61 -14.94 6.71 -14.09
N TYR A 62 -13.83 6.68 -13.34
CA TYR A 62 -12.56 6.08 -13.80
C TYR A 62 -12.15 4.83 -13.00
N GLY A 63 -13.09 4.29 -12.21
CA GLY A 63 -12.91 3.04 -11.46
C GLY A 63 -12.04 3.17 -10.20
N THR A 64 -11.38 2.06 -9.85
CA THR A 64 -10.54 1.92 -8.65
C THR A 64 -9.09 1.68 -9.02
N CYS A 65 -8.18 2.00 -8.11
CA CYS A 65 -6.74 1.85 -8.28
C CYS A 65 -6.10 1.22 -7.04
N LYS A 66 -4.82 0.87 -7.13
CA LYS A 66 -4.00 0.48 -5.97
C LYS A 66 -2.68 1.23 -6.02
N SER A 67 -2.33 1.91 -4.92
CA SER A 67 -1.00 2.49 -4.73
C SER A 67 -0.29 1.75 -3.60
N SER A 68 0.84 1.10 -3.90
CA SER A 68 1.61 0.31 -2.92
C SER A 68 0.75 -0.70 -2.13
N GLY A 69 -0.14 -1.40 -2.82
CA GLY A 69 -1.08 -2.36 -2.22
C GLY A 69 -2.32 -1.76 -1.55
N VAL A 70 -2.36 -0.44 -1.34
CA VAL A 70 -3.51 0.27 -0.74
C VAL A 70 -4.56 0.56 -1.81
N ALA A 71 -5.78 0.09 -1.57
CA ALA A 71 -6.92 0.36 -2.46
C ALA A 71 -7.30 1.83 -2.44
N GLY A 72 -7.53 2.39 -3.63
CA GLY A 72 -7.94 3.77 -3.86
C GLY A 72 -9.02 3.90 -4.93
N LYS A 73 -9.50 5.12 -5.12
CA LYS A 73 -10.51 5.46 -6.13
C LYS A 73 -9.90 6.43 -7.13
N CYS A 74 -10.19 6.22 -8.42
CA CYS A 74 -9.78 7.14 -9.47
C CYS A 74 -10.76 8.30 -9.54
N VAL A 75 -10.37 9.42 -8.93
CA VAL A 75 -11.18 10.64 -8.81
C VAL A 75 -10.33 11.85 -9.15
N SER A 76 -10.97 13.00 -9.38
CA SER A 76 -10.25 14.25 -9.57
C SER A 76 -9.38 14.56 -8.35
N THR A 77 -8.20 15.14 -8.56
CA THR A 77 -7.29 15.59 -7.49
C THR A 77 -8.00 16.54 -6.52
N SER A 78 -8.90 17.39 -7.02
CA SER A 78 -9.72 18.28 -6.19
C SER A 78 -10.77 17.56 -5.35
N SER A 79 -11.26 16.41 -5.81
CA SER A 79 -12.23 15.56 -5.11
C SER A 79 -11.57 14.54 -4.17
N CYS A 80 -10.24 14.52 -4.10
CA CYS A 80 -9.51 13.58 -3.28
C CYS A 80 -9.39 14.08 -1.83
N SER A 81 -10.05 13.41 -0.89
CA SER A 81 -9.90 13.64 0.55
C SER A 81 -8.64 12.98 1.16
N GLY A 82 -7.75 12.47 0.30
CA GLY A 82 -6.60 11.64 0.66
C GLY A 82 -5.35 12.05 -0.13
N LYS A 83 -4.41 11.12 -0.30
CA LYS A 83 -3.20 11.35 -1.09
C LYS A 83 -3.51 10.98 -2.54
N SER A 84 -3.35 11.94 -3.44
CA SER A 84 -3.41 11.69 -4.87
C SER A 84 -2.09 11.11 -5.37
N VAL A 85 -2.17 10.02 -6.13
CA VAL A 85 -1.02 9.37 -6.77
C VAL A 85 -1.25 9.31 -8.27
N ALA A 86 -0.40 10.00 -9.02
CA ALA A 86 -0.47 10.08 -10.48
C ALA A 86 -0.10 8.75 -11.16
N GLY A 87 -0.58 8.56 -12.40
CA GLY A 87 -0.18 7.43 -13.27
C GLY A 87 -0.82 6.08 -12.95
N LEU A 88 -1.74 6.01 -11.99
CA LEU A 88 -2.39 4.77 -11.55
C LEU A 88 -3.87 4.67 -11.96
N CYS A 89 -4.38 5.66 -12.68
CA CYS A 89 -5.76 5.75 -13.11
C CYS A 89 -5.84 6.06 -14.60
N PRO A 90 -6.86 5.54 -15.32
CA PRO A 90 -7.14 5.99 -16.67
C PRO A 90 -7.70 7.41 -16.64
N GLY A 91 -7.57 8.09 -17.78
CA GLY A 91 -8.18 9.40 -18.00
C GLY A 91 -7.26 10.60 -17.87
N PRO A 92 -7.86 11.80 -17.75
CA PRO A 92 -7.12 13.04 -17.78
C PRO A 92 -6.11 13.13 -16.63
N THR A 93 -5.10 13.99 -16.76
CA THR A 93 -3.99 14.09 -15.79
C THR A 93 -4.43 14.50 -14.37
N ASN A 94 -5.59 15.14 -14.23
CA ASN A 94 -6.18 15.48 -12.95
C ASN A 94 -6.99 14.33 -12.32
N ILE A 95 -7.20 13.21 -13.01
CA ILE A 95 -7.75 11.99 -12.43
C ILE A 95 -6.59 11.16 -11.89
N GLN A 96 -6.52 11.05 -10.57
CA GLN A 96 -5.42 10.37 -9.90
C GLN A 96 -5.96 9.34 -8.91
N CYS A 97 -5.09 8.42 -8.52
CA CYS A 97 -5.43 7.43 -7.54
C CYS A 97 -5.51 8.10 -6.17
N CYS A 98 -6.72 8.34 -5.69
CA CYS A 98 -6.96 8.85 -4.36
C CYS A 98 -6.94 7.68 -3.37
N VAL A 99 -5.85 7.60 -2.60
CA VAL A 99 -5.72 6.68 -1.47
C VAL A 99 -5.91 7.47 -0.17
N PRO A 100 -6.43 6.87 0.91
CA PRO A 100 -6.55 7.56 2.19
C PRO A 100 -5.20 8.13 2.67
N THR A 101 -5.13 9.43 3.01
CA THR A 101 -3.94 10.07 3.64
C THR A 101 -3.59 9.43 4.97
N SER A 102 -4.61 8.93 5.66
CA SER A 102 -4.49 8.02 6.77
C SER A 102 -5.31 6.78 6.43
N THR A 103 -4.67 5.75 5.90
CA THR A 103 -5.07 4.43 6.39
C THR A 103 -4.78 4.50 7.88
N SER A 104 -5.80 4.71 8.72
CA SER A 104 -5.64 4.51 10.16
C SER A 104 -4.87 3.20 10.28
N PHE A 105 -3.66 3.19 10.83
CA PHE A 105 -2.86 1.97 10.88
C PHE A 105 -3.75 0.86 11.44
N LYS A 106 -4.15 -0.10 10.59
CA LYS A 106 -5.05 -1.18 10.98
C LYS A 106 -4.17 -2.36 11.32
N ALA A 107 -3.87 -2.50 12.60
CA ALA A 107 -3.17 -3.67 13.11
C ALA A 107 -3.74 -4.98 12.55
N SER A 108 -5.06 -5.09 12.46
CA SER A 108 -5.73 -6.25 11.89
C SER A 108 -5.37 -6.54 10.43
N ALA A 109 -5.12 -5.51 9.61
CA ALA A 109 -4.70 -5.68 8.21
C ALA A 109 -3.25 -6.15 8.11
N VAL A 110 -2.35 -5.61 8.93
CA VAL A 110 -0.95 -6.06 9.03
C VAL A 110 -0.87 -7.51 9.51
N ILE A 111 -1.63 -7.87 10.54
CA ILE A 111 -1.72 -9.24 11.05
C ILE A 111 -2.32 -10.17 10.00
N ALA A 112 -3.38 -9.76 9.30
CA ALA A 112 -3.96 -10.55 8.22
C ALA A 112 -2.98 -10.77 7.06
N ALA A 113 -2.16 -9.77 6.71
CA ALA A 113 -1.10 -9.91 5.73
C ALA A 113 -0.05 -10.93 6.17
N ALA A 114 0.43 -10.83 7.41
CA ALA A 114 1.38 -11.80 7.97
C ALA A 114 0.82 -13.23 7.99
N ARG A 115 -0.46 -13.41 8.36
CA ARG A 115 -1.13 -14.73 8.38
C ARG A 115 -1.20 -15.40 7.02
N LYS A 116 -1.23 -14.64 5.92
CA LYS A 116 -1.16 -15.19 4.56
C LYS A 116 0.21 -15.81 4.23
N ARG A 117 1.22 -15.58 5.07
CA ARG A 117 2.58 -16.10 4.89
C ARG A 117 2.87 -17.34 5.74
N LEU A 118 1.93 -17.78 6.59
CA LEU A 118 2.10 -18.98 7.39
C LEU A 118 2.45 -20.18 6.50
N GLY A 119 3.44 -20.98 6.93
CA GLY A 119 3.92 -22.14 6.19
C GLY A 119 5.01 -21.85 5.15
N ILE A 120 5.29 -20.59 4.80
CA ILE A 120 6.42 -20.24 3.92
C ILE A 120 7.75 -20.51 4.66
N PRO A 121 8.78 -21.09 4.03
CA PRO A 121 10.04 -21.41 4.71
C PRO A 121 10.80 -20.17 5.16
N TYR A 122 11.54 -20.32 6.26
CA TYR A 122 12.59 -19.36 6.62
C TYR A 122 13.74 -19.42 5.60
N VAL A 123 14.17 -18.26 5.13
CA VAL A 123 15.31 -18.08 4.22
C VAL A 123 16.15 -16.90 4.72
N TRP A 124 17.43 -17.13 5.03
CA TRP A 124 18.34 -16.08 5.46
C TRP A 124 18.50 -15.00 4.38
N GLY A 125 18.12 -13.76 4.68
CA GLY A 125 18.10 -12.65 3.70
C GLY A 125 16.90 -12.67 2.76
N GLY A 126 15.93 -13.57 2.94
CA GLY A 126 14.70 -13.60 2.15
C GLY A 126 13.75 -12.46 2.54
N GLY A 127 13.02 -11.90 1.59
CA GLY A 127 12.08 -10.79 1.82
C GLY A 127 12.63 -9.40 1.49
N HIS A 128 13.85 -9.32 0.98
CA HIS A 128 14.60 -8.07 0.77
C HIS A 128 14.81 -7.68 -0.69
N ALA A 129 14.11 -8.35 -1.61
CA ALA A 129 14.07 -7.93 -3.02
C ALA A 129 13.51 -6.50 -3.17
N GLY A 130 13.64 -5.94 -4.39
CA GLY A 130 13.20 -4.57 -4.68
C GLY A 130 11.73 -4.29 -4.34
N THR A 131 10.86 -5.31 -4.38
CA THR A 131 9.47 -5.23 -3.91
C THR A 131 9.28 -6.17 -2.70
N PRO A 132 8.54 -5.76 -1.65
CA PRO A 132 8.21 -6.64 -0.53
C PRO A 132 7.45 -7.91 -0.96
N GLY A 133 7.89 -9.05 -0.42
CA GLY A 133 7.39 -10.38 -0.78
C GLY A 133 8.45 -11.44 -0.55
N PRO A 134 8.09 -12.75 -0.55
CA PRO A 134 9.06 -13.81 -0.37
C PRO A 134 10.07 -13.80 -1.53
N SER A 135 11.34 -14.03 -1.22
CA SER A 135 12.42 -14.02 -2.21
C SER A 135 13.48 -15.05 -1.86
N ILE A 136 14.38 -15.33 -2.81
CA ILE A 136 15.67 -15.92 -2.43
C ILE A 136 16.42 -14.98 -1.49
N GLY A 137 17.34 -15.54 -0.73
CA GLY A 137 18.19 -14.85 0.21
C GLY A 137 19.66 -14.88 -0.22
N THR A 138 20.56 -14.98 0.75
CA THR A 138 22.00 -14.98 0.52
C THR A 138 22.69 -16.03 1.38
N CYS A 139 23.79 -16.60 0.87
CA CYS A 139 24.65 -17.48 1.65
C CYS A 139 25.83 -16.76 2.31
N VAL A 140 25.97 -15.46 2.07
CA VAL A 140 26.98 -14.63 2.74
C VAL A 140 26.65 -14.51 4.23
N GLY A 141 27.58 -14.93 5.08
CA GLY A 141 27.43 -14.89 6.54
C GLY A 141 26.43 -15.90 7.10
N TYR A 142 25.98 -16.87 6.31
CA TYR A 142 24.97 -17.84 6.72
C TYR A 142 25.50 -18.85 7.77
N THR A 143 24.90 -18.83 8.96
CA THR A 143 25.23 -19.73 10.09
C THR A 143 24.14 -20.76 10.38
N GLY A 144 23.12 -20.89 9.52
CA GLY A 144 21.98 -21.77 9.75
C GLY A 144 22.33 -23.27 9.74
N SER A 145 21.43 -24.08 10.31
CA SER A 145 21.60 -25.51 10.59
C SER A 145 21.64 -26.41 9.35
N ILE A 146 20.96 -26.04 8.27
CA ILE A 146 20.93 -26.83 7.01
C ILE A 146 22.18 -26.48 6.20
N LYS A 147 22.91 -27.52 5.76
CA LYS A 147 24.10 -27.45 4.91
C LYS A 147 23.97 -28.38 3.70
N PRO A 148 24.36 -27.95 2.48
CA PRO A 148 24.85 -26.61 2.13
C PRO A 148 23.80 -25.53 2.37
N CYS A 149 24.22 -24.26 2.36
CA CYS A 149 23.32 -23.13 2.59
C CYS A 149 22.16 -23.18 1.57
N PRO A 150 20.88 -23.19 2.01
CA PRO A 150 19.74 -23.28 1.10
C PRO A 150 19.26 -21.91 0.61
N ALA A 151 19.82 -20.81 1.13
CA ALA A 151 19.20 -19.50 1.06
C ALA A 151 19.19 -18.88 -0.35
N ASP A 152 20.18 -19.17 -1.18
CA ASP A 152 20.32 -18.61 -2.53
C ASP A 152 19.43 -19.29 -3.59
N HIS A 153 18.78 -20.42 -3.26
CA HIS A 153 17.89 -21.16 -4.16
C HIS A 153 16.54 -21.54 -3.55
N THR A 154 16.25 -21.07 -2.33
CA THR A 154 14.93 -21.25 -1.67
C THR A 154 14.22 -19.91 -1.59
N VAL A 155 12.94 -19.85 -1.99
CA VAL A 155 12.12 -18.64 -1.87
C VAL A 155 11.41 -18.62 -0.52
N GLY A 156 11.63 -17.58 0.28
CA GLY A 156 11.04 -17.47 1.61
C GLY A 156 11.29 -16.11 2.28
N PHE A 157 11.28 -16.11 3.61
CA PHE A 157 11.45 -14.91 4.43
C PHE A 157 12.50 -15.10 5.52
N ASP A 158 13.28 -14.06 5.80
CA ASP A 158 13.86 -13.87 7.14
C ASP A 158 12.91 -13.09 8.04
N CYS A 159 13.31 -12.87 9.30
CA CYS A 159 12.50 -12.19 10.29
C CYS A 159 12.08 -10.78 9.87
N SER A 160 13.04 -9.95 9.44
CA SER A 160 12.78 -8.58 8.99
C SER A 160 12.04 -8.51 7.66
N GLY A 161 12.31 -9.44 6.74
CA GLY A 161 11.65 -9.56 5.46
C GLY A 161 10.15 -9.88 5.61
N LEU A 162 9.80 -10.75 6.56
CA LEU A 162 8.40 -11.04 6.89
C LEU A 162 7.68 -9.81 7.47
N VAL A 163 8.32 -9.09 8.40
CA VAL A 163 7.74 -7.89 9.02
C VAL A 163 7.55 -6.78 7.97
N ARG A 164 8.53 -6.60 7.07
CA ARG A 164 8.46 -5.68 5.93
C ARG A 164 7.26 -6.00 5.03
N ASP A 165 7.10 -7.26 4.66
CA ASP A 165 5.99 -7.74 3.84
C ASP A 165 4.63 -7.45 4.50
N ALA A 166 4.49 -7.82 5.78
CA ALA A 166 3.25 -7.63 6.52
C ALA A 166 2.84 -6.16 6.62
N LEU A 167 3.79 -5.27 6.90
CA LEU A 167 3.57 -3.83 6.97
C LEU A 167 3.28 -3.22 5.60
N TYR A 168 3.91 -3.71 4.54
CA TYR A 168 3.67 -3.24 3.19
C TYR A 168 2.25 -3.59 2.73
N TYR A 169 1.88 -4.88 2.79
CA TYR A 169 0.56 -5.31 2.32
C TYR A 169 -0.59 -4.96 3.28
N GLY A 170 -0.29 -4.73 4.56
CA GLY A 170 -1.30 -4.35 5.57
C GLY A 170 -1.47 -2.86 5.80
N ALA A 171 -0.42 -2.07 5.58
CA ALA A 171 -0.41 -0.64 5.91
C ALA A 171 0.22 0.26 4.82
N GLY A 172 0.73 -0.30 3.71
CA GLY A 172 1.43 0.47 2.67
C GLY A 172 2.82 0.96 3.10
N ILE A 173 3.38 0.37 4.16
CA ILE A 173 4.63 0.81 4.80
C ILE A 173 5.75 -0.15 4.40
N ASP A 174 6.64 0.30 3.52
CA ASP A 174 7.87 -0.43 3.19
C ASP A 174 8.94 -0.17 4.27
N LEU A 175 8.86 -0.84 5.42
CA LEU A 175 9.73 -0.59 6.57
C LEU A 175 11.19 -0.98 6.28
N GLY A 176 12.12 -0.05 6.47
CA GLY A 176 13.55 -0.26 6.24
C GLY A 176 13.97 -0.32 4.77
N HIS A 177 13.04 -0.19 3.80
CA HIS A 177 13.32 -0.10 2.37
C HIS A 177 14.24 -1.22 1.81
N GLY A 178 14.01 -2.46 2.25
CA GLY A 178 14.83 -3.63 1.88
C GLY A 178 16.12 -3.80 2.68
N GLY A 179 16.33 -2.99 3.71
CA GLY A 179 17.37 -3.18 4.71
C GLY A 179 17.00 -4.25 5.75
N ASN A 180 18.02 -4.68 6.48
CA ASN A 180 17.89 -5.70 7.53
C ASN A 180 17.21 -5.17 8.81
N THR A 181 17.12 -6.04 9.82
CA THR A 181 16.58 -5.76 11.16
C THR A 181 17.09 -4.46 11.79
N LYS A 182 18.38 -4.14 11.65
CA LYS A 182 18.95 -2.88 12.20
C LYS A 182 18.41 -1.66 11.48
N VAL A 183 18.30 -1.73 10.15
CA VAL A 183 17.74 -0.65 9.33
C VAL A 183 16.27 -0.43 9.67
N GLN A 184 15.49 -1.49 9.87
CA GLN A 184 14.09 -1.37 10.31
C GLN A 184 13.95 -0.68 11.67
N LEU A 185 14.79 -1.03 12.65
CA LEU A 185 14.74 -0.40 13.97
C LEU A 185 15.09 1.10 13.91
N SER A 186 15.99 1.49 13.01
CA SER A 186 16.42 2.89 12.82
C SER A 186 15.54 3.69 11.86
N ASP A 187 14.50 3.08 11.28
CA ASP A 187 13.58 3.74 10.38
C ASP A 187 12.82 4.87 11.09
N SER A 188 12.64 6.02 10.42
CA SER A 188 11.90 7.16 10.97
C SER A 188 10.47 6.86 11.42
N ARG A 189 9.86 5.80 10.87
CA ARG A 189 8.51 5.32 11.23
C ARG A 189 8.50 4.44 12.47
N SER A 190 9.66 3.96 12.91
CA SER A 190 9.83 3.11 14.10
C SER A 190 9.88 3.97 15.36
N LYS A 191 8.82 3.94 16.18
CA LYS A 191 8.79 4.56 17.50
C LYS A 191 8.93 3.51 18.59
N ILE A 192 9.99 3.62 19.40
CA ILE A 192 10.17 2.80 20.59
C ILE A 192 9.01 3.07 21.57
N ILE A 193 8.43 2.01 22.12
CA ILE A 193 7.36 2.04 23.12
C ILE A 193 7.73 1.17 24.32
N SER A 194 7.03 1.35 25.44
CA SER A 194 7.18 0.46 26.58
C SER A 194 6.50 -0.89 26.33
N TYR A 195 6.92 -1.94 27.05
CA TYR A 195 6.26 -3.24 27.03
C TYR A 195 4.77 -3.15 27.40
N ALA A 196 4.41 -2.27 28.34
CA ALA A 196 3.04 -2.09 28.80
C ALA A 196 2.13 -1.45 27.73
N ASP A 197 2.71 -0.67 26.82
CA ASP A 197 1.98 0.02 25.76
C ASP A 197 1.74 -0.84 24.52
N ARG A 198 2.31 -2.05 24.47
CA ARG A 198 2.22 -2.94 23.31
C ARG A 198 0.77 -3.27 22.98
N LYS A 199 0.46 -3.28 21.69
CA LYS A 199 -0.83 -3.65 21.12
C LYS A 199 -0.58 -4.55 19.93
N ALA A 200 -1.57 -5.38 19.59
CA ALA A 200 -1.51 -6.18 18.37
C ALA A 200 -1.15 -5.26 17.18
N GLY A 201 -0.24 -5.71 16.32
CA GLY A 201 0.33 -4.94 15.21
C GLY A 201 1.67 -4.24 15.52
N ASP A 202 2.06 -4.14 16.79
CA ASP A 202 3.41 -3.70 17.16
C ASP A 202 4.45 -4.81 16.90
N ILE A 203 5.73 -4.42 16.83
CA ILE A 203 6.85 -5.33 16.58
C ILE A 203 7.84 -5.29 17.75
N GLU A 204 8.56 -6.38 17.98
CA GLU A 204 9.60 -6.47 19.02
C GLU A 204 10.92 -6.90 18.38
N PHE A 205 11.98 -6.16 18.67
CA PHE A 205 13.35 -6.43 18.21
C PHE A 205 14.17 -7.06 19.33
N PHE A 206 14.81 -8.19 19.08
CA PHE A 206 15.68 -8.88 20.04
C PHE A 206 17.16 -8.53 19.82
N GLY A 207 17.87 -8.43 20.95
CA GLY A 207 19.26 -7.97 20.99
C GLY A 207 19.39 -6.49 21.35
N PRO A 208 20.62 -5.99 21.48
CA PRO A 208 20.86 -4.56 21.74
C PRO A 208 20.38 -3.72 20.55
N THR A 209 19.89 -2.51 20.81
CA THR A 209 19.41 -1.58 19.76
C THR A 209 20.49 -1.23 18.73
N SER A 210 21.77 -1.35 19.10
CA SER A 210 22.91 -1.15 18.20
C SER A 210 23.13 -2.31 17.20
N ALA A 211 22.66 -3.52 17.52
CA ALA A 211 22.84 -4.73 16.72
C ALA A 211 21.70 -5.75 16.98
N PRO A 212 20.44 -5.43 16.62
CA PRO A 212 19.34 -6.36 16.79
C PRO A 212 19.47 -7.53 15.81
N TYR A 213 19.17 -8.75 16.27
CA TYR A 213 19.36 -9.98 15.48
C TYR A 213 18.05 -10.67 15.09
N HIS A 214 16.92 -10.30 15.70
CA HIS A 214 15.61 -10.88 15.37
C HIS A 214 14.49 -9.84 15.54
N VAL A 215 13.42 -9.99 14.78
CA VAL A 215 12.21 -9.16 14.91
C VAL A 215 10.95 -10.00 14.72
N ILE A 216 9.90 -9.71 15.48
CA ILE A 216 8.61 -10.41 15.42
C ILE A 216 7.46 -9.44 15.24
N LEU A 217 6.30 -9.96 14.81
CA LEU A 217 5.04 -9.23 14.81
C LEU A 217 4.15 -9.72 15.96
N TYR A 218 3.79 -8.84 16.89
CA TYR A 218 2.86 -9.17 17.97
C TYR A 218 1.42 -9.16 17.46
N ILE A 219 0.66 -10.24 17.71
CA ILE A 219 -0.70 -10.41 17.14
C ILE A 219 -1.82 -10.37 18.18
N GLY A 220 -1.51 -9.99 19.42
CA GLY A 220 -2.47 -9.92 20.51
C GLY A 220 -2.67 -11.24 21.26
N LYS A 221 -3.73 -11.30 22.07
CA LYS A 221 -4.11 -12.48 22.83
C LYS A 221 -4.94 -13.45 21.99
N ASN A 222 -4.70 -14.75 22.15
CA ASN A 222 -5.61 -15.77 21.66
C ASN A 222 -6.83 -15.96 22.58
N SER A 223 -7.74 -16.88 22.23
CA SER A 223 -8.95 -17.19 23.01
C SER A 223 -8.65 -17.71 24.43
N ALA A 224 -7.46 -18.27 24.66
CA ALA A 224 -7.00 -18.70 25.98
C ALA A 224 -6.28 -17.57 26.75
N GLY A 225 -6.30 -16.34 26.26
CA GLY A 225 -5.69 -15.17 26.91
C GLY A 225 -4.15 -15.09 26.78
N LYS A 226 -3.52 -16.01 26.05
CA LYS A 226 -2.06 -16.02 25.83
C LYS A 226 -1.68 -15.02 24.75
N ASP A 227 -0.68 -14.19 25.03
CA ASP A 227 -0.07 -13.31 24.04
C ASP A 227 0.61 -14.14 22.95
N MET A 228 0.40 -13.76 21.69
CA MET A 228 0.88 -14.50 20.52
C MET A 228 1.71 -13.60 19.61
N MET A 229 2.55 -14.20 18.78
CA MET A 229 3.32 -13.54 17.73
C MET A 229 3.38 -14.37 16.44
N ILE A 230 3.69 -13.70 15.34
CA ILE A 230 4.09 -14.31 14.07
C ILE A 230 5.57 -14.03 13.84
N GLU A 231 6.32 -15.04 13.42
CA GLU A 231 7.75 -14.91 13.11
C GLU A 231 8.19 -15.84 11.97
N ALA A 232 9.26 -15.43 11.29
CA ALA A 232 10.17 -16.31 10.56
C ALA A 232 11.38 -16.54 11.47
N GLN A 233 11.37 -17.62 12.25
CA GLN A 233 12.28 -17.76 13.41
C GLN A 233 13.73 -18.03 13.01
N LYS A 234 13.97 -19.09 12.24
CA LYS A 234 15.32 -19.59 11.89
C LYS A 234 15.26 -20.64 10.79
N THR A 235 16.43 -20.95 10.20
CA THR A 235 16.60 -22.05 9.24
C THR A 235 15.96 -23.34 9.74
N GLY A 236 15.26 -24.04 8.83
CA GLY A 236 14.60 -25.30 9.10
C GLY A 236 13.23 -25.15 9.74
N THR A 237 12.74 -23.92 9.89
CA THR A 237 11.36 -23.63 10.30
C THR A 237 10.62 -22.90 9.20
N ASN A 238 9.29 -22.92 9.27
CA ASN A 238 8.42 -22.10 8.43
C ASN A 238 7.89 -20.92 9.23
N VAL A 239 7.34 -19.91 8.57
CA VAL A 239 6.58 -18.84 9.21
C VAL A 239 5.42 -19.46 10.01
N HIS A 240 5.32 -19.10 11.28
CA HIS A 240 4.35 -19.72 12.20
C HIS A 240 3.83 -18.73 13.25
N GLU A 241 2.65 -19.05 13.78
CA GLU A 241 2.12 -18.42 15.01
C GLU A 241 2.57 -19.20 16.23
N VAL A 242 2.96 -18.47 17.27
CA VAL A 242 3.58 -19.05 18.47
C VAL A 242 3.33 -18.12 19.66
N ALA A 243 3.32 -18.69 20.88
CA ALA A 243 3.24 -17.90 22.10
C ALA A 243 4.35 -16.85 22.13
N LEU A 244 4.00 -15.61 22.50
CA LEU A 244 4.93 -14.50 22.54
C LEU A 244 6.10 -14.83 23.47
N ARG A 245 7.32 -14.71 22.93
CA ARG A 245 8.56 -14.63 23.70
C ARG A 245 8.95 -13.16 23.71
N THR A 246 9.38 -12.62 24.85
CA THR A 246 9.69 -11.19 25.00
C THR A 246 11.01 -11.00 25.74
N GLY A 247 11.55 -9.79 25.69
CA GLY A 247 12.86 -9.43 26.27
C GLY A 247 13.64 -8.46 25.39
N GLY A 248 12.99 -7.87 24.40
CA GLY A 248 13.58 -6.97 23.42
C GLY A 248 13.05 -5.54 23.49
N THR A 249 13.33 -4.79 22.42
CA THR A 249 12.86 -3.42 22.23
C THR A 249 11.53 -3.42 21.48
N TRP A 250 10.49 -2.89 22.12
CA TRP A 250 9.17 -2.76 21.51
C TRP A 250 9.08 -1.52 20.64
N VAL A 251 8.47 -1.69 19.47
CA VAL A 251 8.34 -0.63 18.46
C VAL A 251 6.92 -0.62 17.91
N ARG A 252 6.39 0.59 17.80
CA ARG A 252 5.17 0.89 17.04
C ARG A 252 5.53 1.61 15.76
N VAL A 253 5.06 1.07 14.64
CA VAL A 253 5.30 1.63 13.31
C VAL A 253 4.13 2.55 12.90
N ARG A 254 4.41 3.79 12.50
CA ARG A 254 3.41 4.77 12.04
C ARG A 254 3.94 5.71 10.97
#